data_AF-A0A4U1ENP8-F1
#
_entry.id   AF-A0A4U1ENP8-F1
#
_cell.length_a   1.000
_cell.length_b   1.000
_cell.length_c   1.000
_cell.angle_alpha   90.00
_cell.angle_beta   90.00
_cell.angle_gamma   90.00
#
_symmetry.space_group_name_H-M   'P 1'
#
loop_
_entity.id
_entity.type
_entity.pdbx_description
1 polymer ?
#
loop_
_entity_poly.entity_id
_entity_poly.type
_entity_poly.pdbx_seq_one_letter_code
_entity_poly.pdbx_strand_id
1 'polypeptide(L)'
;MVQRENSLCDWFFAGQLLQFFEEKGCSSSSCVPLVLSASLGDNQTFGYKRQCCQDELCNQGELQVPQKSPNPNGIKCPACFNENDISCEPVLLTCTGAETKCLTVIGQ
;
A
#
# COMPACT_ATOMS: atom_id res chain seq x y z
N MET A 1 26.04 -0.81 -11.07
CA MET A 1 25.41 0.52 -10.87
C MET A 1 24.52 0.42 -9.66
N VAL A 2 24.57 1.38 -8.73
CA VAL A 2 23.70 1.40 -7.54
C VAL A 2 22.38 2.06 -7.94
N GLN A 3 21.25 1.44 -7.60
CA GLN A 3 19.93 2.04 -7.84
C GLN A 3 19.50 2.85 -6.63
N ARG A 4 18.73 3.91 -6.83
CA ARG A 4 18.11 4.69 -5.75
C ARG A 4 16.63 4.37 -5.68
N GLU A 5 16.12 4.34 -4.46
CA GLU A 5 14.71 4.04 -4.20
C GLU A 5 14.07 5.07 -3.28
N ASN A 6 12.77 5.26 -3.48
CA ASN A 6 11.89 5.94 -2.57
C ASN A 6 10.64 5.06 -2.40
N SER A 7 10.27 4.76 -1.16
CA SER A 7 9.08 3.98 -0.80
C SER A 7 8.18 4.81 0.11
N LEU A 8 6.90 4.82 -0.17
CA LEU A 8 5.87 5.45 0.66
C LEU A 8 4.80 4.41 1.02
N CYS A 9 4.59 4.22 2.30
CA CYS A 9 3.46 3.50 2.89
C CYS A 9 2.46 4.53 3.42
N ASP A 10 1.18 4.34 3.12
CA ASP A 10 0.11 5.25 3.55
C ASP A 10 -1.07 4.44 4.11
N TRP A 11 -1.49 4.77 5.33
CA TRP A 11 -2.59 4.13 6.03
C TRP A 11 -3.75 5.10 6.19
N PHE A 12 -4.90 4.73 5.61
CA PHE A 12 -6.12 5.50 5.72
C PHE A 12 -7.08 4.79 6.67
N PHE A 13 -7.25 5.37 7.86
CA PHE A 13 -8.28 4.99 8.82
C PHE A 13 -9.46 5.94 8.68
N ALA A 14 -10.68 5.42 8.57
CA ALA A 14 -11.86 6.26 8.54
C ALA A 14 -12.00 7.03 9.86
N GLY A 15 -11.72 8.34 9.82
CA GLY A 15 -11.86 9.24 10.97
C GLY A 15 -10.60 9.47 11.82
N GLN A 16 -9.43 8.98 11.40
CA GLN A 16 -8.16 9.18 12.11
C GLN A 16 -7.12 9.88 11.22
N LEU A 17 -6.07 10.44 11.85
CA LEU A 17 -4.99 11.12 11.15
C LEU A 17 -4.31 10.14 10.18
N LEU A 18 -4.09 10.57 8.94
CA LEU A 18 -3.25 9.89 7.97
C LEU A 18 -1.89 9.56 8.59
N GLN A 19 -1.55 8.27 8.66
CA GLN A 19 -0.23 7.84 9.07
C GLN A 19 0.50 7.31 7.85
N PHE A 20 1.54 8.04 7.44
CA PHE A 20 2.40 7.66 6.33
C PHE A 20 3.84 7.47 6.81
N PHE A 21 4.58 6.63 6.08
CA PHE A 21 5.98 6.37 6.32
C PHE A 21 6.72 6.37 4.99
N GLU A 22 7.72 7.24 4.86
CA GLU A 22 8.53 7.39 3.65
C GLU A 22 9.97 6.96 3.93
N GLU A 23 10.53 6.11 3.06
CA GLU A 23 11.90 5.63 3.12
C GLU A 23 12.63 5.92 1.81
N LYS A 24 13.79 6.57 1.92
CA LYS A 24 14.67 6.87 0.78
C LYS A 24 16.00 6.17 1.00
N GLY A 25 16.52 5.54 -0.05
CA GLY A 25 17.74 4.76 0.07
C GLY A 25 18.41 4.41 -1.24
N CYS A 26 19.47 3.63 -1.10
CA CYS A 26 20.20 3.04 -2.20
C CYS A 26 20.00 1.52 -2.14
N SER A 27 19.60 0.94 -3.27
CA SER A 27 19.48 -0.49 -3.44
C SER A 27 20.67 -1.04 -4.23
N SER A 28 21.35 -2.02 -3.64
CA SER A 28 22.43 -2.77 -4.29
C SER A 28 21.91 -3.90 -5.18
N SER A 29 20.62 -4.23 -5.06
CA SER A 29 19.91 -5.23 -5.85
C SER A 29 19.02 -4.57 -6.91
N SER A 30 18.29 -5.38 -7.69
CA SER A 30 17.31 -4.86 -8.65
C SER A 30 16.12 -4.24 -7.91
N CYS A 31 16.05 -2.92 -7.90
CA CYS A 31 14.89 -2.14 -7.49
C CYS A 31 13.78 -2.31 -8.54
N VAL A 32 12.62 -2.77 -8.09
CA VAL A 32 11.44 -2.96 -8.93
C VAL A 32 10.37 -1.95 -8.50
N PRO A 33 9.95 -1.02 -9.38
CA PRO A 33 8.86 -0.11 -9.09
C PRO A 33 7.58 -0.88 -8.79
N LEU A 34 6.83 -0.45 -7.76
CA LEU A 34 5.62 -1.12 -7.33
C LEU A 34 4.58 -0.11 -6.88
N VAL A 35 3.33 -0.35 -7.23
CA VAL A 35 2.17 0.37 -6.67
C VAL A 35 1.19 -0.69 -6.20
N LEU A 36 0.78 -0.59 -4.94
CA LEU A 36 -0.19 -1.49 -4.32
C LEU A 36 -1.22 -0.64 -3.57
N SER A 37 -2.49 -0.99 -3.74
CA SER A 37 -3.58 -0.51 -2.91
C SER A 37 -4.40 -1.70 -2.43
N ALA A 38 -4.89 -1.63 -1.20
CA ALA A 38 -5.67 -2.70 -0.59
C ALA A 38 -6.75 -2.15 0.34
N SER A 39 -7.84 -2.90 0.45
CA SER A 39 -8.92 -2.68 1.41
C SER A 39 -8.91 -3.80 2.42
N LEU A 40 -8.73 -3.46 3.69
CA LEU A 40 -8.40 -4.44 4.73
C LEU A 40 -9.60 -4.84 5.60
N GLY A 41 -10.72 -4.12 5.50
CA GLY A 41 -11.87 -4.27 6.41
C GLY A 41 -12.01 -3.04 7.32
N ASP A 42 -13.12 -2.89 8.04
CA ASP A 42 -13.38 -1.78 8.97
C ASP A 42 -13.13 -0.38 8.42
N ASN A 43 -13.44 -0.17 7.12
CA ASN A 43 -13.14 1.06 6.38
C ASN A 43 -11.66 1.48 6.38
N GLN A 44 -10.76 0.52 6.55
CA GLN A 44 -9.32 0.72 6.47
C GLN A 44 -8.81 0.42 5.07
N THR A 45 -7.98 1.33 4.56
CA THR A 45 -7.28 1.11 3.29
C THR A 45 -5.79 1.35 3.46
N PHE A 46 -5.04 0.58 2.69
CA PHE A 46 -3.59 0.59 2.68
C PHE A 46 -3.09 0.96 1.29
N GLY A 47 -2.09 1.82 1.28
CA GLY A 47 -1.42 2.32 0.09
C GLY A 47 0.07 2.10 0.16
N TYR A 48 0.67 1.62 -0.92
CA TYR A 48 2.11 1.49 -1.05
C TYR A 48 2.59 1.90 -2.44
N LYS A 49 3.67 2.68 -2.48
CA LYS A 49 4.34 3.06 -3.71
C LYS A 49 5.85 2.99 -3.55
N ARG A 50 6.52 2.27 -4.44
CA ARG A 50 7.98 2.26 -4.59
C ARG A 50 8.36 2.80 -5.95
N GLN A 51 9.28 3.74 -5.99
CA GLN A 51 9.90 4.26 -7.19
C GLN A 51 11.39 3.94 -7.20
N CYS A 52 11.91 3.62 -8.38
CA CYS A 52 13.31 3.29 -8.61
C CYS A 52 13.89 4.22 -9.68
N CYS A 53 15.13 4.65 -9.50
CA CYS A 53 15.82 5.49 -10.46
C CYS A 53 17.35 5.32 -10.35
N GLN A 54 18.11 5.84 -11.33
CA GLN A 54 19.57 5.63 -11.41
C GLN A 54 20.38 6.94 -11.32
N ASP A 55 19.79 8.07 -11.66
CA ASP A 55 20.49 9.37 -11.63
C ASP A 55 20.79 9.84 -10.21
N GLU A 56 21.78 10.71 -10.06
CA GLU A 56 22.10 11.37 -8.78
C GLU A 56 20.87 12.08 -8.22
N LEU A 57 20.59 11.83 -6.93
CA LEU A 57 19.50 12.46 -6.16
C LEU A 57 18.08 12.33 -6.76
N CYS A 58 17.86 11.41 -7.68
CA CYS A 58 16.58 11.24 -8.38
C CYS A 58 15.40 10.85 -7.46
N ASN A 59 15.68 10.36 -6.25
CA ASN A 59 14.68 9.91 -5.29
C ASN A 59 14.28 11.00 -4.27
N GLN A 60 14.70 12.25 -4.46
CA GLN A 60 14.37 13.37 -3.54
C GLN A 60 12.92 13.83 -3.61
N GLY A 61 12.24 13.63 -4.74
CA GLY A 61 10.84 14.08 -4.92
C GLY A 61 9.87 13.49 -3.90
N GLU A 62 8.76 14.18 -3.69
CA GLU A 62 7.65 13.67 -2.89
C GLU A 62 6.97 12.52 -3.62
N LEU A 63 6.74 11.42 -2.91
CA LEU A 63 5.85 10.36 -3.37
C LEU A 63 4.42 10.65 -2.90
N GLN A 64 3.48 10.25 -3.73
CA GLN A 64 2.06 10.17 -3.37
C GLN A 64 1.55 8.80 -3.81
N VAL A 65 0.85 8.13 -2.91
CA VAL A 65 0.10 6.93 -3.27
C VAL A 65 -1.15 7.36 -4.05
N PRO A 66 -1.45 6.75 -5.21
CA PRO A 66 -2.65 7.08 -5.96
C PRO A 66 -3.90 6.91 -5.10
N GLN A 67 -4.76 7.93 -5.09
CA GLN A 67 -6.04 7.84 -4.39
C GLN A 67 -6.90 6.73 -5.00
N LYS A 68 -7.48 5.91 -4.13
CA LYS A 68 -8.37 4.84 -4.53
C LYS A 68 -9.67 5.44 -5.07
N SER A 69 -10.14 4.95 -6.22
CA SER A 69 -11.51 5.25 -6.66
C SER A 69 -12.51 4.59 -5.70
N PRO A 70 -13.53 5.32 -5.20
CA PRO A 70 -14.55 4.74 -4.32
C PRO A 70 -15.54 3.83 -5.06
N ASN A 71 -15.49 3.78 -6.40
CA ASN A 71 -16.47 3.05 -7.20
C ASN A 71 -16.26 1.53 -7.10
N PRO A 72 -17.27 0.76 -6.68
CA PRO A 72 -17.22 -0.69 -6.68
C PRO A 72 -16.85 -1.26 -8.05
N ASN A 73 -15.96 -2.25 -8.08
CA ASN A 73 -15.53 -2.88 -9.33
C ASN A 73 -16.08 -4.30 -9.55
N GLY A 74 -16.96 -4.76 -8.65
CA GLY A 74 -17.66 -6.04 -8.74
C GLY A 74 -16.89 -7.24 -8.17
N ILE A 75 -15.60 -7.08 -7.82
CA ILE A 75 -14.82 -8.12 -7.15
C ILE A 75 -15.15 -8.10 -5.66
N LYS A 76 -15.25 -9.29 -5.06
CA LYS A 76 -15.45 -9.47 -3.62
C LYS A 76 -14.29 -10.26 -3.04
N CYS A 77 -13.72 -9.75 -1.96
CA CYS A 77 -12.65 -10.40 -1.23
C CYS A 77 -13.04 -10.58 0.24
N PRO A 78 -12.67 -11.70 0.88
CA PRO A 78 -12.68 -11.76 2.34
C PRO A 78 -11.68 -10.72 2.87
N ALA A 79 -12.14 -9.87 3.80
CA ALA A 79 -11.33 -8.82 4.42
C ALA A 79 -11.58 -8.81 5.92
N CYS A 80 -10.50 -8.65 6.68
CA CYS A 80 -10.52 -8.36 8.09
C CYS A 80 -9.16 -7.76 8.50
N PHE A 81 -9.18 -6.86 9.48
CA PHE A 81 -8.00 -6.21 10.01
C PHE A 81 -7.96 -6.36 11.53
N ASN A 82 -6.80 -6.76 12.07
CA ASN A 82 -6.55 -6.76 13.49
C ASN A 82 -5.07 -6.44 13.74
N GLU A 83 -4.80 -5.43 14.56
CA GLU A 83 -3.44 -5.05 14.96
C GLU A 83 -2.95 -5.82 16.19
N ASN A 84 -3.88 -6.39 16.97
CA ASN A 84 -3.60 -7.01 18.28
C ASN A 84 -3.57 -8.54 18.24
N ASP A 85 -3.98 -9.15 17.12
CA ASP A 85 -4.02 -10.60 16.92
C ASP A 85 -3.55 -10.95 15.50
N ILE A 86 -3.00 -12.14 15.34
CA ILE A 86 -2.60 -12.70 14.04
C ILE A 86 -3.80 -13.10 13.18
N SER A 87 -4.98 -13.25 13.79
CA SER A 87 -6.19 -13.73 13.13
C SER A 87 -7.42 -12.91 13.48
N CYS A 88 -8.37 -12.90 12.56
CA CYS A 88 -9.69 -12.33 12.78
C CYS A 88 -10.70 -12.90 11.77
N GLU A 89 -12.00 -12.75 12.05
CA GLU A 89 -13.06 -13.36 11.23
C GLU A 89 -13.33 -12.51 9.97
N PRO A 90 -13.14 -13.06 8.76
CA PRO A 90 -13.28 -12.29 7.52
C PRO A 90 -14.74 -12.03 7.15
N VAL A 91 -15.00 -10.82 6.67
CA VAL A 91 -16.27 -10.45 6.02
C VAL A 91 -16.05 -10.20 4.53
N LEU A 92 -17.08 -10.45 3.71
CA LEU A 92 -17.00 -10.17 2.28
C LEU A 92 -17.06 -8.67 2.02
N LEU A 93 -15.94 -8.10 1.59
CA LEU A 93 -15.79 -6.70 1.19
C LEU A 93 -15.83 -6.58 -0.34
N THR A 94 -16.53 -5.55 -0.84
CA THR A 94 -16.56 -5.25 -2.27
C THR A 94 -15.38 -4.34 -2.61
N CYS A 95 -14.48 -4.82 -3.48
CA CYS A 95 -13.33 -4.08 -3.95
C CYS A 95 -13.75 -2.87 -4.79
N THR A 96 -12.89 -1.85 -4.86
CA THR A 96 -13.19 -0.62 -5.60
C THR A 96 -12.00 -0.22 -6.47
N GLY A 97 -12.28 0.56 -7.52
CA GLY A 97 -11.25 1.02 -8.46
C GLY A 97 -10.50 -0.13 -9.15
N ALA A 98 -9.16 -0.07 -9.13
CA ALA A 98 -8.28 -0.99 -9.85
C ALA A 98 -7.84 -2.23 -9.05
N GLU A 99 -8.40 -2.46 -7.86
CA GLU A 99 -8.10 -3.67 -7.06
C GLU A 99 -8.59 -4.93 -7.80
N THR A 100 -7.69 -5.85 -8.13
CA THR A 100 -8.03 -7.05 -8.93
C THR A 100 -7.73 -8.38 -8.24
N LYS A 101 -7.16 -8.33 -7.03
CA LYS A 101 -6.68 -9.50 -6.28
C LYS A 101 -7.02 -9.38 -4.81
N CYS A 102 -7.27 -10.53 -4.18
CA CYS A 102 -7.35 -10.64 -2.72
C CYS A 102 -5.96 -10.99 -2.18
N LEU A 103 -5.58 -10.41 -1.04
CA LEU A 103 -4.30 -10.61 -0.41
C LEU A 103 -4.47 -10.77 1.10
N THR A 104 -3.54 -11.51 1.71
CA THR A 104 -3.46 -11.70 3.16
C THR A 104 -2.07 -11.26 3.58
N VAL A 105 -2.01 -10.38 4.57
CA VAL A 105 -0.76 -9.87 5.14
C VAL A 105 -0.77 -10.21 6.62
N ILE A 106 0.33 -10.81 7.08
CA ILE A 106 0.57 -11.11 8.48
C ILE A 106 1.95 -10.54 8.79
N GLY A 107 2.04 -9.64 9.77
CA GLY A 107 3.29 -9.03 10.23
C GLY A 107 3.61 -9.47 11.67
N GLN A 108 4.89 -9.42 12.03
CA GLN A 108 5.39 -9.52 13.40
C GLN A 108 6.17 -8.26 13.75
#